data_AF-R7U5J8-F1
#
_entry.id   AF-R7U5J8-F1
#
_cell.length_a   1.000
_cell.length_b   1.000
_cell.length_c   1.000
_cell.angle_alpha   90.00
_cell.angle_beta   90.00
_cell.angle_gamma   90.00
#
_symmetry.space_group_name_H-M   'P 1'
#
loop_
_entity.id
_entity.type
_entity.pdbx_description
1 polymer ?
#
loop_
_entity_poly.entity_id
_entity_poly.type
_entity_poly.pdbx_seq_one_letter_code
_entity_poly.pdbx_strand_id
1 'polypeptide(L)'
;MSLPVQLPLSVQLRDDATFANFYSGRNETLVNLLDMDRSVPGIESEQFIFLYGPKGVGCSHLLQAACHQVDRRSGRSIYLPMKELVHYSPKLLEGIERLQLVCLDDIGEVAGIDEWEEALFDLFNRLRD
;
A
#
# COMPACT_ATOMS: atom_id res chain seq x y z
N MET A 1 5.08 27.30 -23.85
CA MET A 1 5.57 25.97 -23.43
C MET A 1 4.40 25.23 -22.83
N SER A 2 3.92 24.15 -23.46
CA SER A 2 2.85 23.33 -22.87
C SER A 2 3.42 22.56 -21.69
N LEU A 3 2.79 22.66 -20.52
CA LEU A 3 3.12 21.80 -19.38
C LEU A 3 3.02 20.33 -19.83
N PRO A 4 3.97 19.46 -19.46
CA PRO A 4 3.87 18.05 -19.76
C PRO A 4 2.58 17.50 -19.18
N VAL A 5 1.78 16.84 -20.01
CA VAL A 5 0.57 16.15 -19.57
C VAL A 5 1.01 14.93 -18.78
N GLN A 6 0.73 14.94 -17.47
CA GLN A 6 0.91 13.77 -16.64
C GLN A 6 -0.21 12.78 -16.97
N LEU A 7 0.15 11.66 -17.57
CA LEU A 7 -0.78 10.55 -17.79
C LEU A 7 -0.98 9.81 -16.46
N PRO A 8 -2.22 9.47 -16.09
CA PRO A 8 -2.46 8.69 -14.89
C PRO A 8 -1.81 7.31 -15.05
N LEU A 9 -1.05 6.90 -14.03
CA LEU A 9 -0.50 5.56 -13.96
C LEU A 9 -1.69 4.57 -13.88
N SER A 10 -1.75 3.61 -14.80
CA SER A 10 -2.84 2.64 -14.90
C SER A 10 -2.69 1.51 -13.88
N VAL A 11 -2.61 1.84 -12.59
CA VAL A 11 -2.68 0.85 -11.51
C VAL A 11 -4.15 0.67 -11.17
N GLN A 12 -4.73 -0.44 -11.60
CA GLN A 12 -6.10 -0.82 -11.24
C GLN A 12 -6.04 -1.88 -10.14
N LEU A 13 -6.74 -1.62 -9.04
CA LEU A 13 -6.98 -2.64 -8.03
C LEU A 13 -7.81 -3.76 -8.65
N ARG A 14 -7.52 -5.02 -8.28
CA ARG A 14 -8.36 -6.13 -8.71
C ARG A 14 -9.68 -6.08 -7.94
N ASP A 15 -10.81 -6.15 -8.65
CA ASP A 15 -12.15 -6.06 -8.03
C ASP A 15 -12.42 -7.18 -7.02
N ASP A 16 -11.79 -8.34 -7.19
CA ASP A 16 -11.94 -9.51 -6.34
C ASP A 16 -11.05 -9.49 -5.09
N ALA A 17 -10.08 -8.55 -5.02
CA ALA A 17 -9.14 -8.44 -3.92
C ALA A 17 -9.76 -7.72 -2.72
N THR A 18 -10.78 -8.32 -2.10
CA THR A 18 -11.48 -7.78 -0.92
C THR A 18 -11.28 -8.66 0.31
N PHE A 19 -11.44 -8.10 1.52
CA PHE A 19 -11.39 -8.88 2.77
C PHE A 19 -12.49 -9.95 2.83
N ALA A 20 -13.67 -9.67 2.26
CA ALA A 20 -14.76 -10.63 2.15
C ALA A 20 -14.38 -11.85 1.29
N ASN A 21 -13.47 -11.67 0.33
CA ASN A 21 -12.98 -12.70 -0.56
C ASN A 21 -11.57 -13.20 -0.17
N PHE A 22 -11.18 -13.03 1.09
CA PHE A 22 -9.91 -13.53 1.61
C PHE A 22 -10.15 -14.65 2.64
N TYR A 23 -9.57 -15.83 2.39
CA TYR A 23 -9.61 -16.93 3.34
C TYR A 23 -8.53 -16.75 4.42
N SER A 24 -8.92 -16.36 5.63
CA SER A 24 -8.00 -16.01 6.71
C SER A 24 -7.19 -17.19 7.25
N GLY A 25 -7.81 -18.37 7.37
CA GLY A 25 -7.18 -19.55 7.98
C GLY A 25 -6.58 -19.22 9.36
N ARG A 26 -5.27 -19.37 9.51
CA ARG A 26 -4.54 -19.05 10.76
C ARG A 26 -4.11 -17.59 10.88
N ASN A 27 -4.43 -16.75 9.91
CA ASN A 27 -4.06 -15.33 9.84
C ASN A 27 -5.18 -14.40 10.33
N GLU A 28 -6.12 -14.89 11.14
CA GLU A 28 -7.26 -14.11 11.61
C GLU A 28 -6.84 -12.85 12.37
N THR A 29 -5.82 -12.94 13.23
CA THR A 29 -5.24 -11.78 13.93
C THR A 29 -4.75 -10.71 12.95
N LEU A 30 -4.08 -11.13 11.87
CA LEU A 30 -3.61 -10.22 10.83
C LEU A 30 -4.78 -9.55 10.10
N VAL A 31 -5.80 -10.32 9.72
CA VAL A 31 -6.99 -9.77 9.05
C VAL A 31 -7.71 -8.79 9.95
N ASN A 32 -7.83 -9.07 11.25
CA ASN A 32 -8.45 -8.14 12.21
C ASN A 32 -7.63 -6.86 12.42
N LEU A 33 -6.31 -6.91 12.24
CA LEU A 33 -5.45 -5.73 12.29
C LEU A 33 -5.62 -4.84 11.04
N LEU A 34 -5.76 -5.45 9.86
CA LEU A 34 -5.84 -4.74 8.58
C LEU A 34 -7.25 -4.25 8.23
N ASP A 35 -8.27 -5.02 8.58
CA ASP A 35 -9.66 -4.76 8.26
C ASP A 35 -10.23 -3.68 9.19
N MET A 36 -10.35 -2.45 8.69
CA MET A 36 -10.81 -1.29 9.45
C MET A 36 -12.27 -1.44 9.95
N ASP A 37 -13.07 -2.33 9.37
CA ASP A 37 -14.44 -2.64 9.83
C ASP A 37 -14.42 -3.58 11.04
N ARG A 38 -13.30 -4.26 11.29
CA ARG A 38 -13.08 -5.15 12.45
C ARG A 38 -12.28 -4.49 13.57
N SER A 39 -11.84 -3.25 13.39
CA SER A 39 -11.10 -2.53 14.41
C SER A 39 -11.97 -2.33 15.66
N VAL A 40 -11.35 -2.52 16.83
CA VAL A 40 -12.04 -2.35 18.11
C VAL A 40 -11.98 -0.87 18.50
N PRO A 41 -13.12 -0.22 18.81
CA PRO A 41 -13.13 1.17 19.26
C PRO A 41 -12.19 1.38 20.47
N GLY A 42 -11.29 2.36 20.37
CA GLY A 42 -10.32 2.68 21.42
C GLY A 42 -8.99 1.93 21.34
N ILE A 43 -8.83 1.01 20.36
CA ILE A 43 -7.52 0.49 19.98
C ILE A 43 -7.04 1.28 18.77
N GLU A 44 -5.89 1.95 18.91
CA GLU A 44 -5.26 2.65 17.79
C GLU A 44 -4.76 1.63 16.76
N SER A 45 -5.02 1.91 15.49
CA SER A 45 -4.47 1.13 14.39
C SER A 45 -2.97 1.37 14.28
N GLU A 46 -2.21 0.29 14.09
CA GLU A 46 -0.78 0.40 13.79
C GLU A 46 -0.55 1.22 12.52
N GLN A 47 0.24 2.28 12.63
CA GLN A 47 0.52 3.20 11.51
C GLN A 47 1.36 2.53 10.41
N PHE A 48 2.27 1.65 10.79
CA PHE A 48 3.19 0.97 9.88
C PHE A 48 3.11 -0.54 10.06
N ILE A 49 2.74 -1.25 9.00
CA ILE A 49 2.61 -2.70 9.00
C ILE A 49 3.48 -3.28 7.90
N PHE A 50 4.40 -4.17 8.27
CA PHE A 50 5.19 -4.94 7.32
C PHE A 50 4.62 -6.36 7.17
N LEU A 51 4.12 -6.67 5.98
CA LEU A 51 3.56 -7.98 5.65
C LEU A 51 4.57 -8.80 4.86
N TYR A 52 4.87 -10.01 5.34
CA TYR A 52 5.76 -10.93 4.64
C TYR A 52 5.20 -12.35 4.63
N GLY A 53 5.55 -13.10 3.58
CA GLY A 53 5.20 -14.49 3.44
C GLY A 53 5.72 -15.06 2.12
N PRO A 54 5.63 -16.38 1.91
CA PRO A 54 6.07 -16.99 0.67
C PRO A 54 5.19 -16.56 -0.51
N LYS A 55 5.70 -16.73 -1.74
CA LYS A 55 4.97 -16.36 -2.97
C LYS A 55 3.57 -17.00 -3.00
N GLY A 56 2.56 -16.18 -3.27
CA GLY A 56 1.18 -16.64 -3.48
C GLY A 56 0.33 -16.79 -2.22
N VAL A 57 0.80 -16.35 -1.04
CA VAL A 57 -0.01 -16.40 0.21
C VAL A 57 -1.00 -15.23 0.37
N GLY A 58 -1.07 -14.32 -0.60
CA GLY A 58 -2.08 -13.28 -0.63
C GLY A 58 -1.69 -11.93 -0.02
N CYS A 59 -0.39 -11.62 0.14
CA CYS A 59 0.07 -10.28 0.58
C CYS A 59 -0.51 -9.16 -0.30
N SER A 60 -0.34 -9.26 -1.63
CA SER A 60 -0.91 -8.31 -2.59
C SER A 60 -2.44 -8.21 -2.52
N HIS A 61 -3.13 -9.33 -2.22
CA HIS A 61 -4.58 -9.35 -2.04
C HIS A 61 -4.99 -8.52 -0.81
N LEU A 62 -4.30 -8.69 0.31
CA LEU A 62 -4.58 -7.96 1.54
C LEU A 62 -4.31 -6.46 1.40
N LEU A 63 -3.21 -6.08 0.72
CA LEU A 63 -2.90 -4.67 0.44
C LEU A 63 -4.00 -4.02 -0.42
N GLN A 64 -4.41 -4.68 -1.51
CA GLN A 64 -5.49 -4.17 -2.37
C GLN A 64 -6.85 -4.14 -1.65
N ALA A 65 -7.13 -5.11 -0.77
CA ALA A 65 -8.34 -5.14 0.05
C ALA A 65 -8.43 -3.97 1.02
N ALA A 66 -7.30 -3.56 1.61
CA ALA A 66 -7.21 -2.39 2.45
C ALA A 66 -7.48 -1.10 1.64
N CYS A 67 -6.90 -0.96 0.45
CA CYS A 67 -7.20 0.17 -0.45
C CYS A 67 -8.69 0.26 -0.79
N HIS A 68 -9.31 -0.86 -1.20
CA HIS A 68 -10.76 -0.93 -1.47
C HIS A 68 -11.61 -0.51 -0.27
N GLN A 69 -11.16 -0.79 0.96
CA GLN A 69 -11.88 -0.40 2.16
C GLN A 69 -11.78 1.10 2.44
N VAL A 70 -10.59 1.69 2.29
CA VAL A 70 -10.38 3.13 2.41
C VAL A 70 -11.24 3.89 1.39
N ASP A 71 -11.23 3.44 0.14
CA ASP A 71 -12.01 4.07 -0.93
C ASP A 71 -13.52 3.97 -0.66
N ARG A 72 -14.02 2.82 -0.17
CA ARG A 72 -15.43 2.65 0.25
C ARG A 72 -15.83 3.61 1.38
N ARG A 73 -14.90 4.02 2.22
CA ARG A 73 -15.11 4.99 3.30
C ARG A 73 -14.91 6.44 2.84
N SER A 74 -14.90 6.70 1.53
CA SER A 74 -14.60 8.01 0.92
C SER A 74 -13.23 8.57 1.31
N GLY A 75 -12.33 7.67 1.72
CA GLY A 75 -10.92 7.97 1.94
C GLY A 75 -10.15 8.03 0.62
N ARG A 76 -8.85 8.30 0.72
CA ARG A 76 -7.93 8.21 -0.42
C ARG A 76 -6.79 7.27 -0.07
N SER A 77 -6.61 6.26 -0.89
CA SER A 77 -5.53 5.29 -0.79
C SER A 77 -4.67 5.28 -2.06
N ILE A 78 -3.48 4.72 -1.97
CA ILE A 78 -2.67 4.38 -3.14
C ILE A 78 -2.03 3.00 -2.96
N TYR A 79 -2.05 2.21 -4.03
CA TYR A 79 -1.34 0.95 -4.13
C TYR A 79 -0.21 1.10 -5.15
N LEU A 80 1.00 0.76 -4.74
CA LEU A 80 2.22 0.95 -5.50
C LEU A 80 2.92 -0.41 -5.68
N PRO A 81 2.77 -1.06 -6.86
CA PRO A 81 3.45 -2.31 -7.16
C PRO A 81 4.92 -2.04 -7.50
N MET A 82 5.83 -2.23 -6.53
CA MET A 82 7.24 -1.85 -6.69
C MET A 82 7.95 -2.56 -7.84
N LYS A 83 7.51 -3.78 -8.17
CA LYS A 83 7.99 -4.54 -9.32
C LYS A 83 7.84 -3.82 -10.67
N GLU A 84 6.77 -3.05 -10.84
CA GLU A 84 6.56 -2.24 -12.05
C GLU A 84 7.24 -0.88 -11.92
N LEU A 85 7.19 -0.32 -10.69
CA LEU A 85 7.64 1.02 -10.40
C LEU A 85 9.17 1.17 -10.37
N VAL A 86 9.92 0.10 -10.12
CA VAL A 86 11.39 0.11 -10.08
C VAL A 86 12.04 0.72 -11.32
N HIS A 87 11.37 0.68 -12.47
CA HIS A 87 11.82 1.26 -13.74
C HIS A 87 11.53 2.77 -13.88
N TYR A 88 10.86 3.38 -12.91
CA TYR A 88 10.51 4.80 -12.88
C TYR A 88 11.32 5.55 -11.83
N SER A 89 11.20 6.89 -11.82
CA SER A 89 11.87 7.73 -10.83
C SER A 89 11.20 7.61 -9.45
N PRO A 90 11.97 7.49 -8.35
CA PRO A 90 11.45 7.48 -6.99
C PRO A 90 10.67 8.74 -6.59
N LYS A 91 10.78 9.83 -7.37
CA LYS A 91 9.96 11.05 -7.23
C LYS A 91 8.45 10.79 -7.27
N LEU A 92 8.02 9.62 -7.74
CA LEU A 92 6.62 9.20 -7.64
C LEU A 92 6.10 9.09 -6.21
N LEU A 93 7.00 8.98 -5.22
CA LEU A 93 6.66 8.94 -3.79
C LEU A 93 6.44 10.34 -3.18
N GLU A 94 6.62 11.42 -3.95
CA GLU A 94 6.38 12.78 -3.48
C GLU A 94 4.87 13.09 -3.41
N GLY A 95 4.40 13.67 -2.30
CA GLY A 95 3.03 14.15 -2.14
C GLY A 95 2.01 13.08 -1.73
N ILE A 96 2.41 11.80 -1.67
CA ILE A 96 1.52 10.70 -1.27
C ILE A 96 1.33 10.62 0.25
N GLU A 97 2.13 11.34 1.04
CA GLU A 97 2.00 11.39 2.50
C GLU A 97 0.66 11.96 2.99
N ARG A 98 -0.08 12.64 2.10
CA ARG A 98 -1.40 13.23 2.38
C ARG A 98 -2.55 12.24 2.23
N LEU A 99 -2.26 11.01 1.82
CA LEU A 99 -3.23 9.94 1.65
C LEU A 99 -3.46 9.24 2.99
N GLN A 100 -4.62 8.63 3.15
CA GLN A 100 -4.97 7.91 4.39
C GLN A 100 -4.30 6.53 4.46
N LEU A 101 -3.93 5.96 3.30
CA LEU A 101 -3.26 4.68 3.21
C LEU A 101 -2.32 4.66 2.01
N VAL A 102 -1.09 4.23 2.26
CA VAL A 102 -0.09 3.95 1.23
C VAL A 102 0.28 2.47 1.35
N CYS A 103 0.00 1.70 0.30
CA CYS A 103 0.38 0.30 0.20
C CYS A 103 1.53 0.14 -0.77
N LEU A 104 2.69 -0.29 -0.26
CA LEU A 104 3.86 -0.64 -1.06
C LEU A 104 3.91 -2.17 -1.19
N ASP A 105 3.78 -2.68 -2.41
CA ASP A 105 3.83 -4.12 -2.67
C ASP A 105 5.18 -4.50 -3.28
N ASP A 106 5.66 -5.71 -2.98
CA ASP A 106 6.94 -6.21 -3.47
C ASP A 106 8.13 -5.24 -3.19
N ILE A 107 8.18 -4.60 -2.01
CA ILE A 107 9.22 -3.60 -1.67
C ILE A 107 10.66 -4.11 -1.80
N GLY A 108 10.86 -5.44 -1.77
CA GLY A 108 12.17 -6.06 -2.03
C GLY A 108 12.70 -5.85 -3.45
N GLU A 109 11.85 -5.50 -4.43
CA GLU A 109 12.26 -5.26 -5.83
C GLU A 109 13.13 -4.02 -6.00
N VAL A 110 13.13 -3.12 -5.02
CA VAL A 110 13.99 -1.92 -5.02
C VAL A 110 15.14 -1.98 -4.02
N ALA A 111 15.34 -3.11 -3.35
CA ALA A 111 16.44 -3.29 -2.42
C ALA A 111 17.79 -3.30 -3.16
N GLY A 112 18.78 -2.58 -2.62
CA GLY A 112 20.09 -2.38 -3.24
C GLY A 112 20.11 -1.31 -4.34
N ILE A 113 19.04 -0.52 -4.48
CA ILE A 113 19.00 0.63 -5.38
C ILE A 113 18.97 1.91 -4.53
N ASP A 114 20.14 2.54 -4.36
CA ASP A 114 20.35 3.66 -3.44
C ASP A 114 19.27 4.76 -3.54
N GLU A 115 18.94 5.20 -4.76
CA GLU A 115 17.94 6.26 -4.98
C GLU A 115 16.54 5.88 -4.48
N TRP A 116 16.18 4.59 -4.55
CA TRP A 116 14.90 4.08 -4.05
C TRP A 116 14.91 3.91 -2.53
N GLU A 117 16.01 3.41 -1.97
CA GLU A 117 16.16 3.26 -0.53
C GLU A 117 16.08 4.61 0.19
N GLU A 118 16.75 5.64 -0.34
CA GLU A 118 16.70 7.01 0.17
C GLU A 118 15.27 7.58 0.07
N ALA A 119 14.62 7.44 -1.09
CA ALA A 119 13.26 7.95 -1.27
C ALA A 119 12.21 7.27 -0.38
N LEU A 120 12.36 5.96 -0.13
CA LEU A 120 11.51 5.21 0.80
C LEU A 120 11.75 5.62 2.25
N PHE A 121 13.02 5.85 2.63
CA PHE A 121 13.37 6.38 3.95
C PHE A 121 12.75 7.76 4.18
N ASP A 122 12.85 8.65 3.20
CA ASP A 122 12.24 9.98 3.27
C ASP A 122 10.72 9.92 3.32
N LEU A 123 10.09 9.03 2.53
CA LEU A 123 8.65 8.80 2.60
C LEU A 123 8.23 8.32 3.99
N PHE A 124 8.96 7.37 4.56
CA PHE A 124 8.66 6.86 5.91
C PHE A 124 8.70 7.98 6.95
N ASN A 125 9.72 8.86 6.89
CA ASN A 125 9.80 10.02 7.79
C ASN A 125 8.62 10.99 7.58
N ARG A 126 8.27 11.32 6.33
CA ARG A 126 7.11 12.18 6.03
C ARG A 126 5.77 11.59 6.47
N LEU A 127 5.63 10.27 6.49
CA LEU A 127 4.41 9.60 6.96
C LEU A 127 4.31 9.55 8.48
N ARG A 128 5.45 9.52 9.17
CA ARG A 128 5.52 9.44 10.64
C ARG A 128 5.27 10.80 11.29
N ASP A 129 5.82 11.87 10.71
CA ASP A 129 5.83 13.23 11.26
C ASP A 129 4.57 14.04 10.86
#